data_AF-A0A381J740-F1
#
_entry.id   AF-A0A381J740-F1
#
_cell.length_a   1.000
_cell.length_b   1.000
_cell.length_c   1.000
_cell.angle_alpha   90.00
_cell.angle_beta   90.00
_cell.angle_gamma   90.00
#
_symmetry.space_group_name_H-M   'P 1'
#
loop_
_entity.id
_entity.type
_entity.pdbx_description
1 polymer ?
#
loop_
_entity_poly.entity_id
_entity_poly.type
_entity_poly.pdbx_seq_one_letter_code
_entity_poly.pdbx_strand_id
1 'polypeptide(L)'
;MVIHLCFQGGGGNITNEIRSRMKTILEDRSYWIDYSDNIKKVLLKLSKENLRYEKFQWTEENDKIGLRTFQSTKINRTLQLLLNILGKGGNYKLDDRTTFISGCNIKEDINRVIERSFNEEVIFRYLKDSPEIVELYLSDNKYRNLLPDDLKIKYIIKNKLGLEGTKAYLGIL
;
A
#
# COMPACT_ATOMS: atom_id res chain seq x y z
N MET A 1 14.85 -13.61 -8.60
CA MET A 1 13.73 -14.50 -8.22
C MET A 1 12.95 -13.80 -7.13
N VAL A 2 11.93 -13.02 -7.48
CA VAL A 2 11.08 -12.33 -6.50
C VAL A 2 10.15 -13.39 -5.93
N ILE A 3 10.36 -13.76 -4.67
CA ILE A 3 9.50 -14.74 -4.00
C ILE A 3 8.21 -14.00 -3.64
N HIS A 4 7.13 -14.28 -4.38
CA HIS A 4 5.79 -13.96 -3.95
C HIS A 4 5.56 -14.62 -2.60
N LEU A 5 5.50 -13.84 -1.52
CA LEU A 5 5.12 -14.34 -0.21
C LEU A 5 3.71 -14.92 -0.33
N CYS A 6 3.65 -16.25 -0.25
CA CYS A 6 2.48 -17.09 -0.49
C CYS A 6 1.30 -16.71 0.41
N PHE A 7 0.34 -16.00 -0.18
CA PHE A 7 -1.08 -16.24 0.07
C PHE A 7 -1.80 -16.16 -1.28
N GLN A 8 -2.00 -17.33 -1.92
CA GLN A 8 -3.06 -17.49 -2.92
C GLN A 8 -4.40 -17.48 -2.18
N GLY A 9 -4.84 -16.30 -1.73
CA GLY A 9 -6.20 -16.04 -1.28
C GLY A 9 -6.80 -15.04 -2.26
N GLY A 10 -7.83 -15.44 -3.01
CA GLY A 10 -8.42 -14.61 -4.06
C GLY A 10 -8.86 -13.26 -3.52
N GLY A 11 -8.49 -12.17 -4.22
CA GLY A 11 -9.09 -10.83 -4.19
C GLY A 11 -9.38 -10.14 -2.84
N GLY A 12 -9.06 -10.75 -1.70
CA GLY A 12 -9.43 -10.28 -0.38
C GLY A 12 -8.46 -9.22 0.11
N ASN A 13 -8.99 -8.15 0.71
CA ASN A 13 -8.15 -7.15 1.38
C ASN A 13 -7.35 -7.84 2.49
N ILE A 14 -6.03 -7.67 2.48
CA ILE A 14 -5.16 -8.20 3.54
C ILE A 14 -5.10 -7.18 4.67
N THR A 15 -5.29 -7.65 5.92
CA THR A 15 -5.28 -6.81 7.12
C THR A 15 -3.87 -6.34 7.46
N ASN A 16 -3.77 -5.24 8.20
CA ASN A 16 -2.46 -4.71 8.61
C ASN A 16 -1.74 -5.65 9.58
N GLU A 17 -2.50 -6.34 10.43
CA GLU A 17 -1.98 -7.31 11.40
C GLU A 17 -1.19 -8.42 10.72
N ILE A 18 -1.74 -9.04 9.67
CA ILE A 18 -1.06 -10.10 8.93
C ILE A 18 0.25 -9.59 8.32
N ARG A 19 0.20 -8.45 7.61
CA ARG A 19 1.39 -7.87 6.97
C ARG A 19 2.45 -7.45 7.97
N SER A 20 2.03 -6.84 9.08
CA SER A 20 2.94 -6.46 10.18
C SER A 20 3.58 -7.69 10.80
N ARG A 21 2.79 -8.76 11.05
CA ARG A 21 3.33 -10.00 11.61
C ARG A 21 4.35 -10.65 10.67
N MET A 22 4.07 -10.66 9.36
CA MET A 22 5.01 -11.15 8.35
C MET A 22 6.31 -10.35 8.37
N LYS A 23 6.21 -9.01 8.42
CA LYS A 23 7.38 -8.13 8.53
C LYS A 23 8.18 -8.42 9.80
N THR A 24 7.53 -8.52 10.96
CA THR A 24 8.16 -8.86 12.24
C THR A 24 8.88 -10.21 12.18
N ILE A 25 8.28 -11.25 11.57
CA ILE A 25 8.93 -12.55 11.40
C ILE A 25 10.19 -12.41 10.52
N LEU A 26 10.18 -11.56 9.49
CA LEU A 26 11.35 -11.36 8.63
C LEU A 26 12.45 -10.51 9.29
N GLU A 27 12.09 -9.65 10.25
CA GLU A 27 13.02 -8.78 10.98
C GLU A 27 13.68 -9.48 12.16
N ASP A 28 12.91 -10.26 12.93
CA ASP A 28 13.39 -10.86 14.18
C ASP A 28 13.60 -12.38 14.04
N ARG A 29 14.88 -12.78 14.14
CA ARG A 29 15.31 -14.18 14.04
C ARG A 29 14.92 -15.02 15.27
N SER A 30 14.53 -14.40 16.39
CA SER A 30 14.07 -15.13 17.58
C SER A 30 12.85 -15.99 17.26
N TYR A 31 11.99 -15.54 16.34
CA TYR A 31 10.84 -16.30 15.86
C TYR A 31 11.22 -17.55 15.04
N TRP A 32 12.49 -17.72 14.68
CA TRP A 32 12.94 -18.83 13.85
C TRP A 32 13.56 -19.96 14.66
N ILE A 33 13.71 -19.82 15.98
CA ILE A 33 14.48 -20.75 16.83
C ILE A 33 14.07 -22.21 16.56
N ASP A 34 12.77 -22.48 16.54
CA ASP A 34 12.18 -23.82 16.38
C ASP A 34 12.05 -24.27 14.91
N TYR A 35 12.44 -23.44 13.94
CA TYR A 35 12.37 -23.79 12.53
C TYR A 35 13.58 -24.62 12.08
N SER A 36 13.36 -25.45 11.05
CA SER A 36 14.45 -26.21 10.42
C SER A 36 15.46 -25.29 9.72
N ASP A 37 16.69 -25.75 9.55
CA ASP A 37 17.74 -24.99 8.88
C ASP A 37 17.38 -24.59 7.45
N ASN A 38 16.61 -25.43 6.75
CA ASN A 38 16.12 -25.13 5.41
C ASN A 38 15.16 -23.93 5.43
N ILE A 39 14.23 -23.88 6.38
CA ILE A 39 13.31 -22.75 6.55
C ILE A 39 14.08 -21.50 6.96
N LYS A 40 15.01 -21.61 7.92
CA LYS A 40 15.89 -20.50 8.35
C LYS A 40 16.66 -19.89 7.18
N LYS A 41 17.22 -20.72 6.29
CA LYS A 41 17.92 -20.24 5.09
C LYS A 41 17.01 -19.48 4.14
N VAL A 42 15.78 -19.96 3.92
CA VAL A 42 14.77 -19.28 3.08
C VAL A 42 14.35 -17.95 3.70
N LEU A 43 14.05 -17.92 5.00
CA LEU A 43 13.67 -16.68 5.71
C LEU A 43 14.82 -15.67 5.74
N LEU A 44 16.06 -16.12 5.92
CA LEU A 44 17.24 -15.26 5.85
C LEU A 44 17.41 -14.63 4.47
N LYS A 45 17.18 -15.41 3.40
CA LYS A 45 17.20 -14.90 2.03
C LYS A 45 16.09 -13.86 1.81
N LEU A 46 14.86 -14.17 2.22
CA LEU A 46 13.72 -13.25 2.12
C LEU A 46 13.96 -11.95 2.88
N SER A 47 14.46 -12.04 4.11
CA SER A 47 14.80 -10.88 4.94
C SER A 47 15.81 -9.98 4.22
N LYS A 48 16.92 -10.54 3.72
CA LYS A 48 17.96 -9.79 3.00
C LYS A 48 17.48 -9.18 1.69
N GLU A 49 16.61 -9.85 0.97
CA GLU A 49 16.10 -9.40 -0.33
C GLU A 49 15.02 -8.32 -0.20
N ASN A 50 14.23 -8.32 0.88
CA ASN A 50 13.02 -7.52 0.98
C ASN A 50 13.07 -6.41 2.05
N LEU A 51 14.07 -6.43 2.95
CA LEU A 51 14.21 -5.43 4.02
C LEU A 51 15.49 -4.62 3.84
N ARG A 52 15.37 -3.31 3.99
CA ARG A 52 16.48 -2.33 3.92
C ARG A 52 16.81 -1.67 5.26
N TYR A 53 16.06 -1.98 6.33
CA TYR A 53 16.24 -1.37 7.67
C TYR A 53 16.21 0.17 7.66
N GLU A 54 15.45 0.76 6.74
CA GLU A 54 15.20 2.21 6.64
C GLU A 54 13.75 2.55 7.03
N LYS A 55 13.43 3.83 7.23
CA LYS A 55 12.02 4.28 7.45
C LYS A 55 11.11 3.78 6.33
N PHE A 56 11.57 3.88 5.08
CA PHE A 56 10.87 3.42 3.89
C PHE A 56 11.66 2.29 3.23
N GLN A 57 11.00 1.19 2.89
CA GLN A 57 11.67 0.05 2.25
C GLN A 57 11.73 0.29 0.74
N TRP A 58 12.75 1.03 0.30
CA TRP A 58 12.99 1.28 -1.12
C TRP A 58 13.54 0.03 -1.79
N THR A 59 12.92 -0.38 -2.88
CA THR A 59 13.34 -1.55 -3.66
C THR A 59 13.26 -1.26 -5.15
N GLU A 60 14.04 -2.03 -5.90
CA GLU A 60 14.03 -2.01 -7.36
C GLU A 60 13.48 -3.34 -7.86
N GLU A 61 12.43 -3.30 -8.66
CA GLU A 61 11.79 -4.46 -9.26
C GLU A 61 11.49 -4.17 -10.73
N ASN A 62 11.99 -5.02 -11.64
CA ASN A 62 11.81 -4.87 -13.09
C ASN A 62 12.19 -3.47 -13.60
N ASP A 63 13.39 -3.00 -13.25
CA ASP A 63 13.96 -1.69 -13.59
C ASP A 63 13.11 -0.49 -13.11
N LYS A 64 12.27 -0.70 -12.09
CA LYS A 64 11.48 0.34 -11.44
C LYS A 64 11.85 0.46 -9.99
N ILE A 65 12.24 1.66 -9.59
CA ILE A 65 12.35 2.03 -8.18
C ILE A 65 10.93 2.21 -7.62
N GLY A 66 10.68 1.63 -6.45
CA GLY A 66 9.41 1.75 -5.76
C GLY A 66 9.52 1.54 -4.27
N LEU A 67 8.38 1.67 -3.62
CA LEU A 67 8.21 1.51 -2.18
C LEU A 67 7.52 0.19 -1.89
N ARG A 68 8.14 -0.64 -1.03
CA ARG A 68 7.47 -1.79 -0.44
C ARG A 68 6.98 -1.43 0.97
N THR A 69 5.66 -1.37 1.16
CA THR A 69 5.11 -0.79 2.41
C THR A 69 5.01 -1.79 3.56
N PHE A 70 4.76 -3.07 3.23
CA PHE A 70 4.29 -4.07 4.20
C PHE A 70 3.06 -3.61 5.01
N GLN A 71 2.21 -2.76 4.42
CA GLN A 71 0.97 -2.29 5.03
C GLN A 71 -0.25 -2.97 4.40
N SER A 72 -1.41 -2.81 5.07
CA SER A 72 -2.71 -3.29 4.59
C SER A 72 -3.09 -2.73 3.21
N THR A 73 -3.98 -3.45 2.51
CA THR A 73 -4.51 -3.02 1.21
C THR A 73 -5.11 -1.60 1.25
N LYS A 74 -5.82 -1.24 2.34
CA LYS A 74 -6.44 0.09 2.48
C LYS A 74 -5.37 1.19 2.59
N ILE A 75 -4.33 0.96 3.38
CA ILE A 75 -3.22 1.91 3.53
C ILE A 75 -2.47 2.09 2.22
N ASN A 76 -2.19 0.99 1.50
CA ASN A 76 -1.49 1.02 0.22
C ASN A 76 -2.28 1.78 -0.86
N ARG A 77 -3.59 1.50 -0.98
CA ARG A 77 -4.50 2.22 -1.89
C ARG A 77 -4.55 3.70 -1.58
N THR A 78 -4.63 4.05 -0.29
CA THR A 78 -4.64 5.45 0.14
C THR A 78 -3.33 6.14 -0.21
N LEU A 79 -2.18 5.51 0.04
CA LEU A 79 -0.88 6.06 -0.30
C LEU A 79 -0.71 6.23 -1.81
N GLN A 80 -1.11 5.24 -2.62
CA GLN A 80 -1.11 5.33 -4.08
C GLN A 80 -1.98 6.49 -4.56
N LEU A 81 -3.19 6.64 -4.00
CA LEU A 81 -4.09 7.73 -4.34
C LEU A 81 -3.48 9.08 -4.00
N LEU A 82 -2.92 9.25 -2.80
CA LEU A 82 -2.27 10.50 -2.38
C LEU A 82 -1.05 10.84 -3.25
N LEU A 83 -0.26 9.85 -3.65
CA LEU A 83 0.84 10.06 -4.61
C LEU A 83 0.32 10.52 -5.98
N ASN A 84 -0.83 10.01 -6.43
CA ASN A 84 -1.47 10.48 -7.67
C ASN A 84 -2.11 11.88 -7.53
N ILE A 85 -2.55 12.27 -6.33
CA ILE A 85 -3.12 13.60 -6.06
C ILE A 85 -2.03 14.66 -5.91
N LEU A 86 -1.00 14.37 -5.10
CA LEU A 86 -0.04 15.35 -4.59
C LEU A 86 1.34 15.25 -5.26
N GLY A 87 1.65 14.10 -5.86
CA GLY A 87 2.90 13.86 -6.56
C GLY A 87 2.95 14.58 -7.91
N LYS A 88 4.16 14.90 -8.36
CA LYS A 88 4.39 15.45 -9.70
C LYS A 88 4.59 14.37 -10.76
N GLY A 89 4.97 13.16 -10.34
CA GLY A 89 5.27 12.05 -11.25
C GLY A 89 4.05 11.54 -12.02
N GLY A 90 2.86 11.58 -11.41
CA GLY A 90 1.62 11.03 -11.95
C GLY A 90 1.69 9.51 -12.23
N ASN A 91 0.54 8.83 -12.23
CA ASN A 91 0.41 7.41 -12.64
C ASN A 91 1.18 6.40 -11.77
N TYR A 92 1.13 6.58 -10.44
CA TYR A 92 1.61 5.61 -9.47
C TYR A 92 0.78 4.32 -9.52
N LYS A 93 1.46 3.18 -9.57
CA LYS A 93 0.84 1.85 -9.68
C LYS A 93 1.13 1.02 -8.42
N LEU A 94 0.08 0.44 -7.87
CA LEU A 94 0.13 -0.50 -6.76
C LEU A 94 0.02 -1.94 -7.27
N ASP A 95 1.03 -2.75 -6.97
CA ASP A 95 0.87 -4.20 -6.90
C ASP A 95 0.56 -4.58 -5.44
N ASP A 96 -0.73 -4.76 -5.15
CA ASP A 96 -1.16 -5.05 -3.79
C ASP A 96 -0.68 -6.43 -3.31
N ARG A 97 -0.38 -7.38 -4.21
CA ARG A 97 0.13 -8.71 -3.80
C ARG A 97 1.49 -8.57 -3.12
N THR A 98 2.36 -7.77 -3.71
CA THR A 98 3.73 -7.52 -3.23
C THR A 98 3.85 -6.29 -2.33
N THR A 99 2.78 -5.52 -2.14
CA THR A 99 2.78 -4.21 -1.43
C THR A 99 3.70 -3.18 -2.07
N PHE A 100 3.95 -3.33 -3.36
CA PHE A 100 4.90 -2.52 -4.09
C PHE A 100 4.18 -1.39 -4.82
N ILE A 101 4.55 -0.15 -4.51
CA ILE A 101 4.09 1.04 -5.22
C ILE A 101 5.24 1.55 -6.07
N SER A 102 5.01 1.70 -7.37
CA SER A 102 6.01 2.19 -8.32
C SER A 102 5.51 3.43 -9.05
N GLY A 103 6.44 4.32 -9.39
CA GLY A 103 6.19 5.54 -10.14
C GLY A 103 7.46 6.38 -10.25
N CYS A 104 7.49 7.27 -11.23
CA CYS A 104 8.61 8.18 -11.41
C CYS A 104 8.69 9.13 -10.21
N ASN A 105 9.89 9.34 -9.67
CA ASN A 105 10.15 10.28 -8.56
C ASN A 105 9.41 9.96 -7.25
N ILE A 106 9.12 8.67 -6.99
CA ILE A 106 8.41 8.24 -5.78
C ILE A 106 9.09 8.69 -4.48
N LYS A 107 10.42 8.78 -4.46
CA LYS A 107 11.18 9.21 -3.29
C LYS A 107 10.89 10.67 -2.94
N GLU A 108 10.87 11.54 -3.93
CA GLU A 108 10.58 12.96 -3.78
C GLU A 108 9.09 13.19 -3.49
N ASP A 109 8.21 12.47 -4.18
CA ASP A 109 6.76 12.68 -4.05
C ASP A 109 6.21 12.16 -2.73
N ILE A 110 6.81 11.13 -2.10
CA ILE A 110 6.47 10.76 -0.72
C ILE A 110 6.73 11.92 0.24
N ASN A 111 7.84 12.62 0.09
CA ASN A 111 8.14 13.78 0.95
C ASN A 111 7.11 14.89 0.73
N ARG A 112 6.66 15.12 -0.51
CA ARG A 112 5.57 16.07 -0.79
C ARG A 112 4.26 15.68 -0.11
N VAL A 113 3.90 14.39 -0.12
CA VAL A 113 2.70 13.89 0.56
C VAL A 113 2.79 14.14 2.06
N ILE A 114 3.99 13.98 2.65
CA ILE A 114 4.27 14.25 4.06
C ILE A 114 4.12 15.76 4.36
N GLU A 115 4.75 16.62 3.55
CA GLU A 115 4.79 18.06 3.77
C GLU A 115 3.43 18.75 3.60
N ARG A 116 2.64 18.32 2.62
CA ARG A 116 1.39 19.03 2.26
C ARG A 116 0.23 18.75 3.23
N SER A 117 0.36 17.70 4.05
CA SER A 117 -0.75 17.13 4.84
C SER A 117 -1.96 16.77 3.96
N PHE A 118 -2.87 15.94 4.47
CA PHE A 118 -4.07 15.56 3.75
C PHE A 118 -5.19 15.19 4.70
N ASN A 119 -6.42 15.38 4.23
CA ASN A 119 -7.64 15.04 4.94
C ASN A 119 -8.67 14.44 3.98
N GLU A 120 -9.82 14.07 4.51
CA GLU A 120 -10.92 13.50 3.72
C GLU A 120 -11.41 14.45 2.62
N GLU A 121 -11.42 15.76 2.85
CA GLU A 121 -11.91 16.72 1.86
C GLU A 121 -11.02 16.78 0.61
N VAL A 122 -9.70 16.71 0.78
CA VAL A 122 -8.75 16.68 -0.34
C VAL A 122 -9.03 15.47 -1.24
N ILE A 123 -9.21 14.30 -0.63
CA ILE A 123 -9.52 13.06 -1.33
C ILE A 123 -10.91 13.13 -1.98
N PHE A 124 -11.90 13.68 -1.26
CA PHE A 124 -13.26 13.81 -1.75
C PHE A 124 -13.32 14.67 -3.01
N ARG A 125 -12.68 15.85 -3.00
CA ARG A 125 -12.63 16.76 -4.16
C ARG A 125 -11.97 16.09 -5.36
N TYR A 126 -10.82 15.44 -5.15
CA TYR A 126 -10.15 14.72 -6.23
C TYR A 126 -11.02 13.62 -6.85
N LEU A 127 -11.65 12.79 -6.02
CA LEU A 127 -12.53 11.72 -6.52
C LEU A 127 -13.77 12.26 -7.23
N LYS A 128 -14.24 13.45 -6.84
CA LYS A 128 -15.34 14.14 -7.53
C LYS A 128 -14.93 14.61 -8.93
N ASP A 129 -13.69 15.04 -9.09
CA ASP A 129 -13.12 15.47 -10.37
C ASP A 129 -12.60 14.30 -11.23
N SER A 130 -12.61 13.06 -10.70
CA SER A 130 -12.10 11.85 -11.36
C SER A 130 -13.07 10.66 -11.24
N PRO A 131 -14.26 10.74 -11.88
CA PRO A 131 -15.32 9.73 -11.76
C PRO A 131 -14.90 8.33 -12.25
N GLU A 132 -13.97 8.24 -13.18
CA GLU A 132 -13.40 6.97 -13.65
C GLU A 132 -12.68 6.20 -12.53
N ILE A 133 -12.01 6.91 -11.62
CA ILE A 133 -11.35 6.30 -10.46
C ILE A 133 -12.40 5.79 -9.46
N VAL A 134 -13.50 6.54 -9.28
CA VAL A 134 -14.62 6.14 -8.43
C VAL A 134 -15.24 4.82 -8.93
N GLU A 135 -15.48 4.70 -10.24
CA GLU A 135 -16.02 3.48 -10.84
C GLU A 135 -15.06 2.30 -10.72
N LEU A 136 -13.74 2.51 -10.83
CA LEU A 136 -12.74 1.47 -10.60
C LEU A 136 -12.79 0.94 -9.15
N TYR A 137 -12.91 1.81 -8.15
CA TYR A 137 -13.00 1.39 -6.74
C TYR A 137 -14.28 0.61 -6.42
N LEU A 138 -15.34 0.81 -7.20
CA LEU A 138 -16.65 0.21 -7.04
C LEU A 138 -16.92 -0.89 -8.07
N SER A 139 -15.90 -1.36 -8.81
CA SER A 139 -16.04 -2.37 -9.86
C SER A 139 -16.83 -3.61 -9.40
N ASP A 140 -16.60 -4.02 -8.16
CA ASP A 140 -17.14 -5.24 -7.56
C ASP A 140 -18.38 -4.97 -6.67
N ASN A 141 -18.78 -3.71 -6.53
CA ASN A 141 -19.89 -3.28 -5.70
C ASN A 141 -21.23 -3.40 -6.47
N LYS A 142 -22.11 -4.28 -6.00
CA LYS A 142 -23.49 -4.40 -6.52
C LYS A 142 -24.27 -3.10 -6.30
N TYR A 143 -25.15 -2.78 -7.24
CA TYR A 143 -26.06 -1.61 -7.20
C TYR A 143 -25.38 -0.23 -7.15
N ARG A 144 -24.09 -0.13 -7.49
CA ARG A 144 -23.38 1.16 -7.47
C ARG A 144 -24.04 2.25 -8.32
N ASN A 145 -24.70 1.87 -9.41
CA ASN A 145 -25.41 2.77 -10.32
C ASN A 145 -26.64 3.44 -9.68
N LEU A 146 -27.15 2.92 -8.56
CA LEU A 146 -28.29 3.48 -7.84
C LEU A 146 -27.88 4.50 -6.77
N LEU A 147 -26.57 4.65 -6.52
CA LEU A 147 -26.06 5.57 -5.51
C LEU A 147 -25.73 6.93 -6.14
N PRO A 148 -26.12 8.05 -5.50
CA PRO A 148 -25.60 9.37 -5.82
C PRO A 148 -24.06 9.41 -5.75
N ASP A 149 -23.42 10.19 -6.62
CA ASP A 149 -21.96 10.21 -6.74
C ASP A 149 -21.26 10.64 -5.44
N ASP A 150 -21.78 11.65 -4.76
CA ASP A 150 -21.24 12.07 -3.45
C ASP A 150 -21.30 10.93 -2.41
N LEU A 151 -22.31 10.05 -2.46
CA LEU A 151 -22.40 8.89 -1.58
C LEU A 151 -21.43 7.78 -1.98
N LYS A 152 -21.22 7.56 -3.28
CA LYS A 152 -20.17 6.65 -3.78
C LYS A 152 -18.80 7.04 -3.23
N ILE A 153 -18.45 8.33 -3.33
CA ILE A 153 -17.16 8.85 -2.87
C ILE A 153 -17.02 8.68 -1.35
N LYS A 154 -18.04 9.08 -0.57
CA LYS A 154 -18.05 8.87 0.89
C LYS A 154 -17.88 7.40 1.26
N TYR A 155 -18.55 6.50 0.53
CA TYR A 155 -18.39 5.07 0.74
C TYR A 155 -16.96 4.59 0.48
N ILE A 156 -16.31 5.05 -0.59
CA ILE A 156 -14.91 4.71 -0.91
C ILE A 156 -13.98 5.15 0.21
N ILE A 157 -14.06 6.42 0.62
CA ILE A 157 -13.21 6.99 1.67
C ILE A 157 -13.35 6.17 2.97
N LYS A 158 -14.58 5.87 3.37
CA LYS A 158 -14.85 5.14 4.63
C LYS A 158 -14.47 3.65 4.58
N ASN A 159 -14.66 2.99 3.44
CA ASN A 159 -14.62 1.52 3.39
C ASN A 159 -13.43 0.95 2.63
N LYS A 160 -12.88 1.67 1.65
CA LYS A 160 -11.82 1.20 0.74
C LYS A 160 -10.47 1.83 1.05
N LEU A 161 -10.46 3.00 1.71
CA LEU A 161 -9.26 3.74 2.11
C LEU A 161 -9.01 3.63 3.63
N GLY A 162 -7.80 3.99 4.05
CA GLY A 162 -7.30 3.84 5.42
C GLY A 162 -6.45 5.03 5.85
N LEU A 163 -7.05 6.22 5.86
CA LEU A 163 -6.36 7.51 6.05
C LEU A 163 -5.53 7.55 7.34
N GLU A 164 -6.11 7.20 8.48
CA GLU A 164 -5.40 7.27 9.77
C GLU A 164 -4.21 6.29 9.82
N GLY A 165 -4.37 5.10 9.25
CA GLY A 165 -3.26 4.15 9.09
C GLY A 165 -2.17 4.69 8.16
N THR A 166 -2.53 5.41 7.10
CA THR A 166 -1.56 6.06 6.20
C THR A 166 -0.83 7.21 6.87
N LYS A 167 -1.51 8.06 7.66
CA LYS A 167 -0.85 9.10 8.46
C LYS A 167 0.15 8.52 9.45
N ALA A 168 -0.26 7.48 10.17
CA ALA A 168 0.62 6.77 11.11
C ALA A 168 1.84 6.17 10.39
N TYR A 169 1.64 5.52 9.24
CA TYR A 169 2.73 4.97 8.42
C TYR A 169 3.73 6.04 7.95
N LEU A 170 3.23 7.21 7.55
CA LEU A 170 4.08 8.32 7.08
C LEU A 170 4.72 9.10 8.24
N GLY A 171 4.20 8.97 9.45
CA GLY A 171 4.62 9.70 10.65
C GLY A 171 4.09 11.14 10.69
N ILE A 172 2.85 11.36 10.26
CA ILE A 172 2.17 12.67 10.17
C ILE A 172 1.04 12.74 11.22
N LEU A 173 1.31 12.31 12.44
CA LEU A 173 0.35 12.39 13.56
C LEU A 173 0.41 13.76 14.23
#